data_AF-A0A7W2YIN5-F1
#
_entry.id   AF-A0A7W2YIN5-F1
#
_cell.length_a   1.000
_cell.length_b   1.000
_cell.length_c   1.000
_cell.angle_alpha   90.00
_cell.angle_beta   90.00
_cell.angle_gamma   90.00
#
_symmetry.space_group_name_H-M   'P 1'
#
loop_
_entity.id
_entity.type
_entity.pdbx_description
1 polymer ?
#
loop_
_entity_poly.entity_id
_entity_poly.type
_entity_poly.pdbx_seq_one_letter_code
_entity_poly.pdbx_strand_id
1 'polypeptide(L)'
;MIIGAFLRYYKTYQGINYIPITDEDKFCGLVGDNGIGKSSVLESLDTFFNSKSWNFNTITKKSGKSSTKPQIVPVFLLERRYFDGDDLEKAELLNSIALNISEGDVSPSLKVHAKAFIEHRDRLIQRVDLSDLLIIPLGVDYKGGASISLFNNRMMVEGLLGNEVETT
;
A
#
# COMPACT_ATOMS: atom_id res chain seq x y z
N MET A 1 -7.99 -10.95 -2.44
CA MET A 1 -8.11 -10.05 -3.61
C MET A 1 -7.09 -8.92 -3.49
N ILE A 2 -6.60 -8.35 -4.59
CA ILE A 2 -5.78 -7.12 -4.56
C ILE A 2 -6.72 -5.96 -4.87
N ILE A 3 -6.92 -5.06 -3.91
CA ILE A 3 -7.86 -3.93 -4.06
C ILE A 3 -7.16 -2.67 -4.54
N GLY A 4 -5.85 -2.54 -4.29
CA GLY A 4 -5.07 -1.38 -4.73
C GLY A 4 -3.58 -1.64 -4.61
N ALA A 5 -2.77 -0.64 -4.95
CA ALA A 5 -1.33 -0.70 -4.73
C ALA A 5 -0.75 0.70 -4.47
N PHE A 6 0.21 0.78 -3.56
CA PHE A 6 1.12 1.91 -3.43
C PHE A 6 2.42 1.63 -4.17
N LEU A 7 2.77 2.50 -5.11
CA LEU A 7 4.03 2.44 -5.84
C LEU A 7 4.88 3.64 -5.47
N ARG A 8 6.15 3.39 -5.14
CA ARG A 8 7.12 4.46 -4.88
C ARG A 8 8.31 4.35 -5.79
N TYR A 9 8.55 5.39 -6.59
CA TYR A 9 9.68 5.46 -7.53
C TYR A 9 9.81 4.22 -8.45
N TYR A 10 8.68 3.67 -8.89
CA TYR A 10 8.62 2.54 -9.81
C TYR A 10 8.23 3.01 -11.21
N LYS A 11 9.12 2.83 -12.18
CA LYS A 11 8.94 3.22 -13.59
C LYS A 11 8.43 4.65 -13.75
N THR A 12 7.19 4.85 -14.18
CA THR A 12 6.61 6.19 -14.40
C THR A 12 6.17 6.88 -13.10
N TYR A 13 6.02 6.15 -12.00
CA TYR A 13 5.53 6.69 -10.73
C TYR A 13 6.68 7.29 -9.91
N GLN A 14 6.61 8.59 -9.65
CA GLN A 14 7.54 9.34 -8.81
C GLN A 14 6.92 9.63 -7.44
N GLY A 15 7.70 9.52 -6.36
CA GLY A 15 7.13 9.61 -5.01
C GLY A 15 6.19 8.44 -4.71
N ILE A 16 5.44 8.48 -3.62
CA ILE A 16 4.43 7.47 -3.30
C ILE A 16 3.19 7.76 -4.14
N ASN A 17 2.62 6.77 -4.79
CA ASN A 17 1.38 6.89 -5.58
C ASN A 17 0.44 5.76 -5.18
N TYR A 18 -0.80 6.10 -4.84
CA TYR A 18 -1.85 5.11 -4.67
C TYR A 18 -2.59 4.87 -5.99
N ILE A 19 -2.79 3.60 -6.34
CA ILE A 19 -3.57 3.17 -7.51
C ILE A 19 -4.70 2.25 -7.01
N PRO A 20 -5.99 2.66 -7.11
CA PRO A 20 -7.10 1.74 -6.89
C PRO A 20 -7.15 0.71 -8.02
N ILE A 21 -7.44 -0.55 -7.69
CA ILE A 21 -7.54 -1.67 -8.64
C ILE A 21 -8.99 -2.15 -8.72
N THR A 22 -9.58 -2.57 -7.60
CA THR A 22 -10.98 -3.02 -7.58
C THR A 22 -11.63 -2.71 -6.24
N ASP A 23 -12.92 -2.37 -6.29
CA ASP A 23 -13.78 -2.07 -5.15
C ASP A 23 -14.86 -3.15 -4.89
N GLU A 24 -14.97 -4.19 -5.74
CA GLU A 24 -15.84 -5.37 -5.53
C GLU A 24 -15.67 -6.41 -6.67
N ASP A 25 -15.47 -5.91 -7.89
CA ASP A 25 -15.53 -6.71 -9.10
C ASP A 25 -14.31 -7.63 -9.29
N LYS A 26 -14.55 -8.79 -9.91
CA LYS A 26 -13.51 -9.74 -10.36
C LYS A 26 -12.69 -9.23 -11.55
N PHE A 27 -13.03 -8.06 -12.07
CA PHE A 27 -12.41 -7.46 -13.25
C PHE A 27 -12.01 -6.01 -12.97
N CYS A 28 -10.79 -5.66 -13.38
CA CYS A 28 -10.28 -4.29 -13.36
C CYS A 28 -9.77 -3.94 -14.76
N GLY A 29 -10.30 -2.85 -15.33
CA GLY A 29 -9.79 -2.26 -16.57
C GLY A 29 -8.91 -1.05 -16.27
N LEU A 30 -7.60 -1.16 -16.51
CA LEU A 30 -6.69 0.01 -16.48
C LEU A 30 -6.75 0.73 -17.84
N VAL A 31 -7.46 1.86 -17.91
CA VAL A 31 -7.67 2.66 -19.14
C VAL A 31 -6.99 4.03 -19.02
N GLY A 32 -6.52 4.58 -20.13
CA GLY A 32 -5.85 5.88 -20.20
C GLY A 32 -4.88 5.98 -21.39
N ASP A 33 -4.21 7.12 -21.54
CA ASP A 33 -3.31 7.37 -22.67
C ASP A 33 -2.03 6.52 -22.66
N ASN A 34 -1.37 6.45 -23.82
CA ASN A 34 -0.09 5.75 -23.93
C ASN A 34 0.98 6.42 -23.07
N GLY A 35 1.74 5.61 -22.32
CA GLY A 35 2.80 6.11 -21.45
C GLY A 35 2.36 6.58 -20.06
N ILE A 36 1.05 6.65 -19.74
CA ILE A 36 0.56 7.16 -18.44
C ILE A 36 0.90 6.25 -17.24
N GLY A 37 1.29 5.00 -17.49
CA GLY A 37 1.70 4.06 -16.43
C GLY A 37 0.84 2.81 -16.28
N LYS A 38 -0.13 2.56 -17.17
CA LYS A 38 -0.98 1.35 -17.14
C LYS A 38 -0.18 0.05 -17.01
N SER A 39 0.77 -0.16 -17.92
CA SER A 39 1.65 -1.33 -17.88
C SER A 39 2.63 -1.31 -16.70
N SER A 40 2.95 -0.12 -16.16
CA SER A 40 3.82 0.01 -14.99
C SER A 40 3.17 -0.60 -13.74
N VAL A 41 1.85 -0.52 -13.61
CA VAL A 41 1.09 -1.16 -12.51
C VAL A 41 1.16 -2.68 -12.64
N LEU A 42 0.93 -3.23 -13.82
CA LEU A 42 1.01 -4.68 -14.03
C LEU A 42 2.44 -5.21 -13.83
N GLU A 43 3.44 -4.48 -14.32
CA GLU A 43 4.85 -4.82 -14.18
C GLU A 43 5.32 -4.74 -12.71
N SER A 44 4.78 -3.83 -11.90
CA SER A 44 5.11 -3.78 -10.47
C SER A 44 4.52 -4.96 -9.71
N LEU A 45 3.31 -5.39 -10.05
CA LEU A 45 2.71 -6.61 -9.49
C LEU A 45 3.48 -7.86 -9.93
N ASP A 46 3.90 -7.96 -11.20
CA ASP A 46 4.76 -9.04 -11.69
C ASP A 46 6.11 -9.05 -10.95
N THR A 47 6.68 -7.88 -10.70
CA THR A 47 7.90 -7.72 -9.87
C THR A 47 7.68 -8.22 -8.44
N PHE A 48 6.55 -7.88 -7.84
CA PHE A 48 6.21 -8.28 -6.48
C PHE A 48 5.99 -9.79 -6.36
N PHE A 49 5.12 -10.39 -7.18
CA PHE A 49 4.75 -11.80 -7.06
C PHE A 49 5.81 -12.75 -7.63
N ASN A 50 6.48 -12.35 -8.72
CA ASN A 50 7.39 -13.22 -9.45
C ASN A 50 8.87 -12.83 -9.28
N SER A 51 9.19 -11.94 -8.34
CA SER A 51 10.57 -11.51 -8.04
C SER A 51 11.35 -11.06 -9.27
N LYS A 52 10.66 -10.41 -10.23
CA LYS A 52 11.30 -9.86 -11.44
C LYS A 52 12.24 -8.72 -11.09
N SER A 53 13.07 -8.32 -12.05
CA SER A 53 13.96 -7.18 -11.89
C SER A 53 13.16 -5.88 -11.74
N TRP A 54 13.51 -5.07 -10.76
CA TRP A 54 12.87 -3.77 -10.53
C TRP A 54 13.17 -2.78 -11.66
N ASN A 55 12.12 -2.19 -12.21
CA ASN A 55 12.25 -1.08 -13.15
C ASN A 55 12.14 0.27 -12.43
N PHE A 56 13.27 0.81 -12.01
CA PHE A 56 13.29 2.05 -11.23
C PHE A 56 12.93 3.29 -12.05
N ASN A 57 12.24 4.23 -11.42
CA ASN A 57 12.00 5.56 -11.96
C ASN A 57 13.33 6.28 -12.28
N THR A 58 13.30 7.16 -13.28
CA THR A 58 14.49 7.90 -13.75
C THR A 58 15.15 8.72 -12.64
N ILE A 59 14.38 9.23 -11.67
CA ILE A 59 14.91 9.96 -10.52
C ILE A 59 15.70 9.04 -9.60
N THR A 60 15.26 7.81 -9.36
CA THR A 60 16.04 6.83 -8.60
C THR A 60 17.37 6.52 -9.28
N LYS A 61 17.41 6.50 -10.62
CA LYS A 61 18.67 6.33 -11.37
C LYS A 61 19.64 7.49 -11.17
N LYS A 62 19.13 8.71 -10.96
CA LYS A 62 19.93 9.93 -10.74
C LYS A 62 20.32 10.12 -9.27
N SER A 63 19.36 10.04 -8.36
CA SER A 63 19.51 10.35 -6.93
C SER A 63 19.86 9.13 -6.06
N GLY A 64 19.82 7.93 -6.64
CA GLY A 64 20.11 6.68 -5.96
C GLY A 64 18.94 6.10 -5.16
N LYS A 65 19.04 4.80 -4.89
CA LYS A 65 18.01 4.01 -4.21
C LYS A 65 17.86 4.38 -2.73
N SER A 66 18.96 4.75 -2.06
CA SER A 66 18.94 5.10 -0.63
C SER A 66 18.16 6.39 -0.34
N SER A 67 18.21 7.36 -1.26
CA SER A 67 17.47 8.62 -1.13
C SER A 67 16.00 8.43 -1.51
N THR A 68 15.74 7.75 -2.62
CA THR A 68 14.38 7.59 -3.15
C THR A 68 13.57 6.51 -2.44
N LYS A 69 14.23 5.50 -1.84
CA LYS A 69 13.64 4.33 -1.15
C LYS A 69 12.45 3.71 -1.92
N PRO A 70 12.66 3.16 -3.13
CA PRO A 70 11.57 2.55 -3.90
C PRO A 70 10.89 1.40 -3.15
N GLN A 71 9.57 1.28 -3.33
CA GLN A 71 8.73 0.24 -2.72
C GLN A 71 7.55 -0.10 -3.62
N ILE A 72 7.09 -1.35 -3.55
CA ILE A 72 5.87 -1.86 -4.17
C ILE A 72 5.04 -2.47 -3.05
N VAL A 73 3.89 -1.86 -2.75
CA VAL A 73 3.02 -2.27 -1.64
C VAL A 73 1.61 -2.50 -2.15
N PRO A 74 1.28 -3.73 -2.58
CA PRO A 74 -0.10 -4.11 -2.83
C PRO A 74 -0.94 -3.93 -1.56
N VAL A 75 -2.22 -3.62 -1.76
CA VAL A 75 -3.23 -3.61 -0.70
C VAL A 75 -4.13 -4.80 -0.96
N PHE A 76 -4.10 -5.74 -0.04
CA PHE A 76 -4.89 -6.96 -0.13
C PHE A 76 -6.18 -6.86 0.66
N LEU A 77 -7.19 -7.56 0.19
CA LEU A 77 -8.38 -7.92 0.95
C LEU A 77 -8.35 -9.44 1.13
N LEU A 78 -8.08 -9.91 2.33
CA LEU A 78 -7.81 -11.31 2.65
C LEU A 78 -8.76 -11.81 3.72
N GLU A 79 -9.15 -13.07 3.65
CA GLU A 79 -10.00 -13.67 4.67
C GLU A 79 -9.21 -13.85 5.96
N ARG A 80 -9.83 -13.51 7.10
CA ARG A 80 -9.25 -13.64 8.43
C ARG A 80 -8.71 -15.04 8.71
N ARG A 81 -9.36 -16.07 8.15
CA ARG A 81 -8.95 -17.48 8.26
C ARG A 81 -7.57 -17.83 7.68
N TYR A 82 -6.97 -16.95 6.88
CA TYR A 82 -5.61 -17.16 6.35
C TYR A 82 -4.52 -16.85 7.38
N PHE A 83 -4.88 -16.33 8.54
CA PHE A 83 -3.96 -15.94 9.60
C PHE A 83 -4.30 -16.65 10.90
N ASP A 84 -3.27 -16.97 11.68
CA ASP A 84 -3.36 -17.49 13.04
C ASP A 84 -2.26 -16.91 13.93
N GLY A 85 -2.41 -17.07 15.25
CA GLY A 85 -1.43 -16.62 16.24
C GLY A 85 -0.95 -15.17 16.06
N ASP A 86 0.37 -15.00 16.09
CA ASP A 86 1.06 -13.70 15.95
C ASP A 86 0.84 -13.05 14.57
N ASP A 87 0.65 -13.85 13.51
CA ASP A 87 0.37 -13.31 12.18
C ASP A 87 -1.05 -12.72 12.10
N LEU A 88 -2.01 -13.32 12.81
CA LEU A 88 -3.35 -12.74 12.96
C LEU A 88 -3.31 -11.43 13.72
N GLU A 89 -2.56 -11.33 14.82
CA GLU A 89 -2.43 -10.09 15.59
C GLU A 89 -1.88 -8.94 14.73
N LYS A 90 -0.83 -9.21 13.94
CA LYS A 90 -0.28 -8.23 12.99
C LYS A 90 -1.25 -7.87 11.88
N ALA A 91 -1.97 -8.86 11.34
CA ALA A 91 -2.96 -8.64 10.29
C ALA A 91 -4.12 -7.76 10.78
N GLU A 92 -4.63 -8.00 12.00
CA GLU A 92 -5.65 -7.17 12.65
C GLU A 92 -5.15 -5.75 12.89
N LEU A 93 -3.90 -5.58 13.30
CA LEU A 93 -3.31 -4.27 13.51
C LEU A 93 -3.19 -3.49 12.19
N LEU A 94 -2.68 -4.12 11.14
CA LEU A 94 -2.63 -3.51 9.80
C LEU A 94 -4.03 -3.15 9.28
N ASN A 95 -5.00 -4.03 9.47
CA ASN A 95 -6.39 -3.80 9.12
C ASN A 95 -6.98 -2.60 9.87
N SER A 96 -6.78 -2.54 11.20
CA SER A 96 -7.24 -1.43 12.04
C SER A 96 -6.66 -0.10 11.57
N ILE A 97 -5.36 -0.04 11.27
CA ILE A 97 -4.72 1.19 10.77
C ILE A 97 -5.29 1.55 9.39
N ALA A 98 -5.42 0.58 8.49
CA ALA A 98 -5.97 0.81 7.16
C ALA A 98 -7.42 1.35 7.21
N LEU A 99 -8.24 0.85 8.14
CA LEU A 99 -9.61 1.29 8.35
C LEU A 99 -9.70 2.69 8.97
N ASN A 100 -8.78 3.05 9.85
CA ASN A 100 -8.88 4.27 10.65
C ASN A 100 -8.02 5.44 10.17
N ILE A 101 -7.07 5.20 9.25
CA ILE A 101 -6.19 6.27 8.76
C ILE A 101 -6.98 7.43 8.14
N SER A 102 -6.54 8.65 8.45
CA SER A 102 -7.06 9.91 7.94
C SER A 102 -5.97 10.72 7.22
N GLU A 103 -6.36 11.78 6.51
CA GLU A 103 -5.39 12.70 5.89
C GLU A 103 -4.51 13.44 6.92
N GLY A 104 -4.96 13.51 8.19
CA GLY A 104 -4.21 14.13 9.29
C GLY A 104 -3.02 13.30 9.76
N ASP A 105 -3.06 11.99 9.53
CA ASP A 105 -2.05 11.04 10.02
C ASP A 105 -0.81 10.94 9.10
N VAL A 106 -0.86 11.61 7.94
CA VAL A 106 0.21 11.56 6.94
C VAL A 106 0.82 12.94 6.71
N SER A 107 2.08 12.96 6.27
CA SER A 107 2.76 14.21 5.91
C SER A 107 2.02 14.93 4.76
N PRO A 108 2.13 16.28 4.64
CA PRO A 108 1.46 17.04 3.59
C PRO A 108 1.70 16.50 2.17
N SER A 109 2.90 16.01 1.89
CA SER A 109 3.27 15.43 0.58
C SER A 109 2.53 14.14 0.22
N LEU A 110 1.94 13.45 1.21
CA LEU A 110 1.25 12.18 1.03
C LEU A 110 -0.28 12.31 1.05
N LYS A 111 -0.81 13.49 1.42
CA LYS A 111 -2.26 13.71 1.60
C LYS A 111 -3.08 13.33 0.38
N VAL A 112 -2.63 13.70 -0.83
CA VAL A 112 -3.32 13.35 -2.08
C VAL A 112 -3.48 11.83 -2.24
N HIS A 113 -2.45 11.06 -1.87
CA HIS A 113 -2.46 9.60 -2.00
C HIS A 113 -3.20 8.92 -0.85
N ALA A 114 -3.12 9.47 0.37
CA ALA A 114 -3.93 9.02 1.50
C ALA A 114 -5.42 9.25 1.23
N LYS A 115 -5.80 10.43 0.73
CA LYS A 115 -7.17 10.76 0.32
C LYS A 115 -7.69 9.78 -0.73
N ALA A 116 -6.91 9.53 -1.78
CA ALA A 116 -7.30 8.57 -2.82
C ALA A 116 -7.50 7.14 -2.26
N PHE A 117 -6.68 6.72 -1.30
CA PHE A 117 -6.88 5.45 -0.59
C PHE A 117 -8.15 5.45 0.27
N ILE A 118 -8.35 6.49 1.08
CA ILE A 118 -9.52 6.66 1.96
C ILE A 118 -10.81 6.61 1.14
N GLU A 119 -10.90 7.38 0.05
CA GLU A 119 -12.06 7.38 -0.84
C GLU A 119 -12.31 6.00 -1.46
N HIS A 120 -11.24 5.26 -1.79
CA HIS A 120 -11.38 3.90 -2.32
C HIS A 120 -11.84 2.89 -1.25
N ARG A 121 -11.25 2.96 -0.06
CA ARG A 121 -11.62 2.16 1.12
C ARG A 121 -13.09 2.37 1.47
N ASP A 122 -13.54 3.61 1.53
CA ASP A 122 -14.91 3.93 1.92
C ASP A 122 -15.93 3.39 0.90
N ARG A 123 -15.59 3.42 -0.40
CA ARG A 123 -16.40 2.77 -1.44
C ARG A 123 -16.40 1.24 -1.31
N LEU A 124 -15.26 0.63 -1.00
CA LEU A 124 -15.15 -0.81 -0.77
C LEU A 124 -16.01 -1.26 0.42
N ILE A 125 -15.96 -0.54 1.54
CA ILE A 125 -16.76 -0.85 2.76
C ILE A 125 -18.27 -0.79 2.47
N GLN A 126 -18.71 0.08 1.55
CA GLN A 126 -20.11 0.18 1.16
C GLN A 126 -20.59 -0.99 0.30
N ARG A 127 -19.68 -1.75 -0.31
CA ARG A 127 -19.98 -2.78 -1.32
C ARG A 127 -19.66 -4.19 -0.85
N VAL A 128 -18.68 -4.34 0.03
CA VAL A 128 -18.18 -5.64 0.47
C VAL A 128 -18.39 -5.77 1.98
N ASP A 129 -18.98 -6.88 2.41
CA ASP A 129 -19.04 -7.25 3.82
C ASP A 129 -17.63 -7.61 4.32
N LEU A 130 -17.14 -6.83 5.28
CA LEU A 130 -15.81 -6.98 5.84
C LEU A 130 -15.77 -7.82 7.13
N SER A 131 -16.89 -8.44 7.55
CA SER A 131 -16.97 -9.19 8.82
C SER A 131 -15.81 -10.16 9.04
N ASP A 132 -15.42 -10.88 7.99
CA ASP A 132 -14.35 -11.88 7.98
C ASP A 132 -13.20 -11.52 7.02
N LEU A 133 -13.11 -10.26 6.58
CA LEU A 133 -12.09 -9.78 5.66
C LEU A 133 -11.22 -8.71 6.28
N LEU A 134 -9.92 -8.77 5.99
CA LEU A 134 -8.91 -7.85 6.47
C LEU A 134 -8.28 -7.08 5.30
N ILE A 135 -8.14 -5.77 5.45
CA ILE A 135 -7.41 -4.90 4.53
C ILE A 135 -5.93 -4.88 4.94
N ILE A 136 -5.08 -5.52 4.15
CA ILE A 136 -3.66 -5.72 4.46
C ILE A 136 -2.78 -4.97 3.44
N PRO A 137 -2.30 -3.76 3.76
CA PRO A 137 -1.26 -3.10 2.98
C PRO A 137 0.11 -3.71 3.33
N LEU A 138 0.61 -4.61 2.49
CA LEU A 138 1.89 -5.29 2.72
C LEU A 138 2.65 -5.49 1.41
N GLY A 139 3.91 -5.08 1.43
CA GLY A 139 4.75 -5.05 0.26
C GLY A 139 6.23 -5.26 0.56
N VAL A 140 7.05 -4.94 -0.44
CA VAL A 140 8.51 -4.97 -0.31
C VAL A 140 9.14 -3.66 -0.77
N ASP A 141 10.26 -3.31 -0.14
CA ASP A 141 11.16 -2.27 -0.61
C ASP A 141 12.20 -2.84 -1.60
N TYR A 142 12.99 -1.94 -2.20
CA TYR A 142 14.04 -2.32 -3.17
C TYR A 142 15.16 -3.21 -2.60
N LYS A 143 15.24 -3.40 -1.28
CA LYS A 143 16.18 -4.29 -0.61
C LYS A 143 15.54 -5.65 -0.27
N GLY A 144 14.25 -5.83 -0.54
CA GLY A 144 13.48 -7.01 -0.15
C GLY A 144 12.97 -6.96 1.30
N GLY A 145 13.11 -5.83 2.00
CA GLY A 145 12.52 -5.64 3.31
C GLY A 145 11.01 -5.40 3.22
N ALA A 146 10.27 -5.83 4.25
CA ALA A 146 8.83 -5.58 4.33
C ALA A 146 8.54 -4.06 4.33
N SER A 147 7.51 -3.65 3.60
CA SER A 147 7.04 -2.26 3.57
C SER A 147 5.53 -2.17 3.63
N ILE A 148 5.05 -1.22 4.43
CA ILE A 148 3.63 -0.87 4.56
C ILE A 148 3.38 0.56 4.09
N SER A 149 4.26 1.13 3.26
CA SER A 149 4.08 2.46 2.64
C SER A 149 3.73 3.57 3.66
N LEU A 150 2.68 4.35 3.40
CA LEU A 150 2.21 5.45 4.24
C LEU A 150 1.60 5.01 5.57
N PHE A 151 1.34 3.71 5.75
CA PHE A 151 0.84 3.15 7.00
C PHE A 151 1.97 2.97 8.04
N ASN A 152 3.23 3.14 7.62
CA ASN A 152 4.36 3.25 8.55
C ASN A 152 4.38 4.65 9.18
N ASN A 153 3.40 4.90 10.05
CA ASN A 153 3.15 6.17 10.71
C ASN A 153 2.98 5.96 12.23
N ARG A 154 2.62 7.03 12.94
CA ARG A 154 2.48 7.02 14.40
C ARG A 154 1.46 5.97 14.89
N MET A 155 0.37 5.74 14.18
CA MET A 155 -0.66 4.75 14.54
C MET A 155 -0.07 3.33 14.60
N MET A 156 0.85 3.01 13.68
CA MET A 156 1.56 1.73 13.67
C MET A 156 2.46 1.55 14.88
N VAL A 157 3.17 2.61 15.26
CA VAL A 157 4.06 2.59 16.42
C VAL A 157 3.26 2.43 17.71
N GLU A 158 2.20 3.22 17.88
CA GLU A 158 1.31 3.15 19.04
C GLU A 158 0.60 1.80 19.16
N GLY A 159 0.19 1.22 18.03
CA GLY A 159 -0.44 -0.10 18.01
C GLY A 159 0.51 -1.26 18.31
N LEU A 160 1.83 -1.12 18.05
CA LEU A 160 2.83 -2.14 18.39
C LEU A 160 3.38 -2.02 19.81
N LEU A 161 3.62 -0.79 20.27
CA LEU A 161 4.31 -0.52 21.53
C LEU A 161 3.35 -0.16 22.68
N GLY A 162 2.04 0.00 22.40
CA GLY A 162 1.11 0.61 23.35
C GLY A 162 1.46 2.09 23.62
N ASN A 163 0.74 2.74 24.53
CA ASN A 163 0.96 4.14 24.92
C ASN A 163 2.30 4.41 25.64
N GLU A 164 3.32 3.56 25.50
CA GLU A 164 4.65 3.75 26.11
C GLU A 164 5.58 4.67 25.30
N VAL A 165 5.05 5.40 24.32
CA VAL A 165 5.80 6.49 23.67
C VAL A 165 5.43 7.82 24.32
N GLU A 166 5.86 7.98 25.58
CA GLU A 166 5.96 9.32 26.16
C GLU A 166 6.98 10.12 25.35
N THR A 167 6.49 11.23 24.81
CA THR A 167 7.23 12.37 24.27
C THR A 167 8.51 12.63 25.06
N THR A 168 9.66 12.43 24.42
CA THR A 168 10.91 13.10 24.81
C THR A 168 11.28 14.14 23.78
#